data_AF-A0A9D6DST0-F1
#
_entry.id   AF-A0A9D6DST0-F1
#
_cell.length_a   1.000
_cell.length_b   1.000
_cell.length_c   1.000
_cell.angle_alpha   90.00
_cell.angle_beta   90.00
_cell.angle_gamma   90.00
#
_symmetry.space_group_name_H-M   'P 1'
#
loop_
_entity.id
_entity.type
_entity.pdbx_description
1 polymer ?
#
loop_
_entity_poly.entity_id
_entity_poly.type
_entity_poly.pdbx_seq_one_letter_code
_entity_poly.pdbx_strand_id
1 'polypeptide(L)'
;MRRYIYLSLLAFCLAQSVAYAEMIRGVIVNLDPAHDTLSVKRTDASKDKPQQLDVKVKSDTQTKNVASLKELQVGHEVKIDAKEDKTSGVYEAKSVEVTSAQSAQAPSSAGSPSQAPKPSDR
;
A
#
# COMPACT_ATOMS: atom_id res chain seq x y z
N MET A 1 25.86 -46.05 -8.16
CA MET A 1 25.01 -44.84 -8.34
C MET A 1 24.70 -44.20 -6.99
N ARG A 2 25.61 -43.42 -6.40
CA ARG A 2 25.41 -42.76 -5.08
C ARG A 2 26.26 -41.50 -4.94
N ARG A 3 26.16 -40.54 -5.88
CA ARG A 3 27.00 -39.31 -5.87
C ARG A 3 26.26 -38.00 -6.17
N TYR A 4 24.93 -37.98 -6.15
CA TYR A 4 24.16 -36.79 -6.54
C TYR A 4 23.33 -36.13 -5.44
N ILE A 5 23.47 -36.53 -4.17
CA ILE A 5 22.59 -36.03 -3.08
C ILE A 5 23.15 -34.76 -2.40
N TYR A 6 24.43 -34.42 -2.58
CA TYR A 6 25.06 -33.32 -1.84
C TYR A 6 25.02 -31.96 -2.54
N LEU A 7 24.67 -31.88 -3.82
CA LEU A 7 24.72 -30.62 -4.58
C LEU A 7 23.42 -29.79 -4.53
N SER A 8 22.30 -30.38 -4.08
CA SER A 8 20.99 -29.70 -4.05
C SER A 8 20.76 -28.87 -2.77
N LEU A 9 21.48 -29.16 -1.68
CA LEU A 9 21.30 -28.46 -0.40
C LEU A 9 22.01 -27.10 -0.35
N LEU A 10 23.07 -26.90 -1.12
CA LEU A 10 23.81 -25.62 -1.12
C LEU A 10 23.06 -24.49 -1.84
N ALA A 11 22.18 -24.82 -2.80
CA ALA A 11 21.40 -23.83 -3.55
C ALA A 11 20.21 -23.27 -2.75
N PHE A 12 19.73 -23.99 -1.73
CA PHE A 12 18.57 -23.56 -0.93
C PHE A 12 18.92 -22.48 0.12
N CYS A 13 20.20 -22.32 0.47
CA CYS A 13 20.62 -21.35 1.49
C CYS A 13 20.91 -19.94 0.96
N LEU A 14 21.11 -19.74 -0.34
CA LEU A 14 21.44 -18.41 -0.90
C LEU A 14 20.21 -17.54 -1.20
N ALA A 15 19.00 -18.09 -1.10
CA ALA A 15 17.76 -17.34 -1.32
C ALA A 15 17.23 -16.65 -0.06
N GLN A 16 18.01 -16.58 1.03
CA GLN A 16 17.73 -15.65 2.14
C GLN A 16 18.03 -14.22 1.67
N SER A 17 17.16 -13.77 0.78
CA SER A 17 17.14 -12.46 0.17
C SER A 17 17.02 -11.43 1.29
N VAL A 18 18.17 -10.85 1.65
CA VAL A 18 18.36 -9.70 2.53
C VAL A 18 17.74 -8.47 1.85
N ALA A 19 16.46 -8.52 1.52
CA ALA A 19 15.75 -7.34 1.07
C ALA A 19 15.29 -6.62 2.33
N TYR A 20 15.91 -5.46 2.53
CA TYR A 20 15.60 -4.52 3.59
C TYR A 20 14.11 -4.20 3.51
N ALA A 21 13.42 -4.36 4.63
CA ALA A 21 12.04 -3.93 4.75
C ALA A 21 12.04 -2.40 4.76
N GLU A 22 11.30 -1.80 3.83
CA GLU A 22 11.13 -0.36 3.72
C GLU A 22 9.90 0.06 4.53
N MET A 23 10.08 1.11 5.32
CA MET A 23 8.99 1.73 6.06
C MET A 23 8.33 2.80 5.19
N ILE A 24 7.12 2.52 4.74
CA ILE A 24 6.28 3.39 3.90
C ILE A 24 5.30 4.13 4.82
N ARG A 25 5.18 5.45 4.72
CA ARG A 25 4.08 6.20 5.35
C ARG A 25 3.22 6.81 4.26
N GLY A 26 1.91 6.76 4.45
CA GLY A 26 1.02 7.27 3.42
C GLY A 26 -0.43 7.13 3.76
N VAL A 27 -1.26 7.53 2.81
CA VAL A 27 -2.72 7.44 2.90
C VAL A 27 -3.19 6.35 1.94
N ILE A 28 -4.09 5.48 2.41
CA ILE A 28 -4.73 4.48 1.56
C ILE A 28 -5.62 5.21 0.56
N VAL A 29 -5.37 5.03 -0.73
CA VAL A 29 -6.18 5.64 -1.81
C VAL A 29 -7.09 4.64 -2.49
N ASN A 30 -6.75 3.36 -2.45
CA ASN A 30 -7.57 2.29 -2.98
C ASN A 30 -7.37 1.00 -2.18
N LEU A 31 -8.43 0.18 -2.12
CA LEU A 31 -8.43 -1.14 -1.53
C LEU A 31 -9.03 -2.12 -2.53
N ASP A 32 -8.25 -3.11 -2.92
CA ASP A 32 -8.69 -4.21 -3.76
C ASP A 32 -8.80 -5.49 -2.91
N PRO A 33 -9.99 -5.77 -2.35
CA PRO A 33 -10.20 -6.97 -1.53
C PRO A 33 -10.22 -8.26 -2.35
N ALA A 34 -10.32 -8.21 -3.69
CA ALA A 34 -10.29 -9.41 -4.52
C ALA A 34 -8.85 -9.93 -4.70
N HIS A 35 -7.88 -9.03 -4.64
CA HIS A 35 -6.46 -9.32 -4.83
C HIS A 35 -5.62 -9.10 -3.55
N ASP A 36 -6.26 -8.84 -2.41
CA ASP A 36 -5.64 -8.49 -1.13
C ASP A 36 -4.56 -7.40 -1.27
N THR A 37 -4.83 -6.41 -2.12
CA THR A 37 -3.86 -5.36 -2.47
C THR A 37 -4.41 -4.01 -2.02
N LEU A 38 -3.55 -3.20 -1.41
CA LEU A 38 -3.85 -1.82 -1.03
C LEU A 38 -2.94 -0.86 -1.76
N SER A 39 -3.52 0.19 -2.33
CA SER A 39 -2.76 1.26 -2.95
C SER A 39 -2.58 2.39 -1.96
N VAL A 40 -1.34 2.79 -1.74
CA VAL A 40 -0.97 3.82 -0.76
C VAL A 40 -0.26 4.95 -1.47
N LYS A 41 -0.75 6.17 -1.22
CA LYS A 41 -0.08 7.39 -1.63
C LYS A 41 0.89 7.80 -0.52
N ARG A 42 2.19 7.78 -0.82
CA ARG A 42 3.24 8.13 0.15
C ARG A 42 3.12 9.58 0.59
N THR A 43 3.24 9.82 1.89
CA THR A 43 3.38 11.17 2.47
C THR A 43 4.86 11.59 2.59
N ASP A 44 5.78 10.62 2.66
CA ASP A 44 7.23 10.81 2.72
C ASP A 44 7.95 10.66 1.37
N ALA A 45 7.25 10.86 0.24
CA ALA A 45 7.84 10.65 -1.09
C ALA A 45 9.07 11.55 -1.33
N SER A 46 10.27 10.96 -1.29
CA SER A 46 11.45 11.56 -1.92
C SER A 46 11.24 11.66 -3.43
N LYS A 47 11.85 12.66 -4.08
CA LYS A 47 11.71 12.92 -5.54
C LYS A 47 12.02 11.69 -6.42
N ASP A 48 12.80 10.75 -5.91
CA ASP A 48 13.24 9.55 -6.62
C ASP A 48 12.36 8.31 -6.35
N LYS A 49 11.28 8.43 -5.57
CA LYS A 49 10.40 7.29 -5.23
C LYS A 49 8.98 7.48 -5.76
N PRO A 50 8.32 6.39 -6.18
CA PRO A 50 6.95 6.47 -6.68
C PRO A 50 6.01 7.05 -5.60
N GLN A 51 5.18 8.01 -6.02
CA GLN A 51 4.27 8.71 -5.12
C GLN A 51 3.10 7.83 -4.69
N GLN A 52 2.74 6.84 -5.51
CA GLN A 52 1.73 5.82 -5.21
C GLN A 52 2.35 4.44 -5.41
N LEU A 53 2.04 3.54 -4.48
CA LEU A 53 2.59 2.19 -4.41
C LEU A 53 1.44 1.20 -4.22
N ASP A 54 1.53 0.05 -4.86
CA ASP A 54 0.67 -1.08 -4.56
C ASP A 54 1.37 -2.01 -3.58
N VAL A 55 0.68 -2.27 -2.47
CA VAL A 55 1.17 -3.10 -1.40
C VAL A 55 0.23 -4.29 -1.25
N LYS A 56 0.76 -5.49 -1.43
CA LYS A 56 0.06 -6.73 -1.16
C LYS A 56 0.05 -7.03 0.32
N VAL A 57 -1.12 -7.34 0.83
CA VAL A 57 -1.32 -7.75 2.22
C VAL A 57 -1.61 -9.24 2.24
N LYS A 58 -1.00 -9.95 3.18
CA LYS A 58 -1.22 -11.38 3.36
C LYS A 58 -1.91 -11.62 4.69
N SER A 59 -2.46 -12.82 4.85
CA SER A 59 -3.14 -13.22 6.10
C SER A 59 -2.21 -13.20 7.32
N ASP A 60 -0.90 -13.26 7.12
CA ASP A 60 0.12 -13.17 8.17
C ASP A 60 0.62 -11.74 8.44
N THR A 61 0.12 -10.74 7.70
CA THR A 61 0.47 -9.33 7.93
C THR A 61 -0.03 -8.89 9.32
N GLN A 62 0.88 -8.39 10.14
CA GLN A 62 0.53 -7.92 11.49
C GLN A 62 -0.18 -6.57 11.43
N THR A 63 -1.33 -6.46 12.09
CA THR A 63 -2.02 -5.17 12.25
C THR A 63 -1.73 -4.54 13.61
N LYS A 64 -1.51 -3.22 13.61
CA LYS A 64 -1.39 -2.41 14.83
C LYS A 64 -2.41 -1.28 14.79
N ASN A 65 -3.00 -0.98 15.94
CA ASN A 65 -4.09 0.00 16.14
C ASN A 65 -5.42 -0.33 15.43
N VAL A 66 -5.54 -1.48 14.78
CA VAL A 66 -6.79 -2.04 14.25
C VAL A 66 -6.84 -3.53 14.56
N ALA A 67 -8.04 -4.08 14.79
CA ALA A 67 -8.17 -5.48 15.15
C ALA A 67 -7.98 -6.41 13.94
N SER A 68 -8.19 -5.89 12.72
CA SER A 68 -8.03 -6.65 11.49
C SER A 68 -7.77 -5.77 10.26
N LEU A 69 -7.28 -6.39 9.19
CA LEU A 69 -7.11 -5.76 7.88
C LEU A 69 -8.43 -5.27 7.28
N LYS A 70 -9.57 -5.84 7.69
CA LYS A 70 -10.90 -5.45 7.23
C LYS A 70 -11.34 -4.08 7.74
N GLU A 71 -10.68 -3.55 8.76
CA GLU A 71 -10.94 -2.21 9.30
C GLU A 71 -10.12 -1.13 8.58
N LEU A 72 -9.24 -1.52 7.66
CA LEU A 72 -8.55 -0.57 6.80
C LEU A 72 -9.55 0.04 5.82
N GLN A 73 -9.51 1.36 5.68
CA GLN A 73 -10.38 2.11 4.79
C GLN A 73 -9.57 3.11 3.97
N VAL A 74 -10.09 3.43 2.78
CA VAL A 74 -9.57 4.53 1.97
C VAL A 74 -9.63 5.82 2.79
N GLY A 75 -8.54 6.59 2.79
CA GLY A 75 -8.37 7.79 3.59
C GLY A 75 -7.63 7.59 4.91
N HIS A 76 -7.43 6.35 5.39
CA HIS A 76 -6.63 6.11 6.58
C HIS A 76 -5.16 6.41 6.32
N GLU A 77 -4.52 7.11 7.26
CA GLU A 77 -3.09 7.26 7.30
C GLU A 77 -2.48 6.03 7.96
N VAL A 78 -1.56 5.41 7.23
CA VAL A 78 -0.94 4.14 7.59
C VAL A 78 0.57 4.23 7.48
N LYS A 79 1.21 3.46 8.35
CA LYS A 79 2.63 3.18 8.34
C LYS A 79 2.80 1.70 8.10
N ILE A 80 3.44 1.37 6.99
CA ILE A 80 3.55 0.01 6.50
C ILE A 80 5.02 -0.38 6.48
N ASP A 81 5.34 -1.47 7.15
CA ASP A 81 6.62 -2.15 7.00
C ASP A 81 6.46 -3.15 5.86
N ALA A 82 7.03 -2.85 4.68
CA ALA A 82 6.86 -3.65 3.49
C ALA A 82 8.18 -3.97 2.80
N LYS A 83 8.22 -5.13 2.14
CA LYS A 83 9.38 -5.59 1.37
C LYS A 83 9.04 -5.54 -0.11
N GLU A 84 9.84 -4.83 -0.89
CA GLU A 84 9.69 -4.85 -2.35
C GLU A 84 10.03 -6.24 -2.90
N ASP A 85 9.09 -6.87 -3.59
CA ASP A 85 9.36 -8.02 -4.42
C ASP A 85 9.88 -7.55 -5.78
N LYS A 86 11.20 -7.61 -5.96
CA LYS A 86 11.88 -7.21 -7.19
C LYS A 86 11.44 -8.00 -8.43
N THR A 87 10.77 -9.13 -8.24
CA THR A 87 10.27 -9.99 -9.33
C THR A 87 8.97 -9.46 -9.92
N SER A 88 8.07 -8.95 -9.06
CA SER A 88 6.74 -8.47 -9.44
C SER A 88 6.62 -6.95 -9.42
N GLY A 89 7.56 -6.23 -8.79
CA GLY A 89 7.49 -4.79 -8.57
C GLY A 89 6.45 -4.39 -7.51
N VAL A 90 5.89 -5.36 -6.77
CA VAL A 90 4.87 -5.15 -5.74
C VAL A 90 5.50 -5.19 -4.36
N TYR A 91 5.02 -4.34 -3.44
CA TYR A 91 5.49 -4.36 -2.05
C TYR A 91 4.68 -5.38 -1.24
N GLU A 92 5.32 -6.26 -0.48
CA GLU A 92 4.63 -7.18 0.43
C GLU A 92 4.65 -6.62 1.85
N ALA A 93 3.46 -6.37 2.43
CA ALA A 93 3.32 -5.86 3.79
C ALA A 93 3.62 -6.93 4.84
N LYS A 94 4.60 -6.65 5.71
CA LYS A 94 4.87 -7.42 6.92
C LYS A 94 4.06 -6.93 8.10
N SER A 95 3.89 -5.61 8.23
CA SER A 95 2.99 -5.02 9.21
C SER A 95 2.35 -3.74 8.70
N VAL A 96 1.11 -3.50 9.13
CA VAL A 96 0.34 -2.28 8.85
C VAL A 96 -0.08 -1.68 10.18
N GLU A 97 0.32 -0.43 10.41
CA GLU A 97 -0.05 0.37 11.57
C GLU A 97 -0.91 1.54 11.11
N VAL A 98 -2.13 1.65 11.63
CA VAL A 98 -2.95 2.84 11.39
C VAL A 98 -2.50 3.93 12.35
N THR A 99 -1.95 5.02 11.81
CA THR A 99 -1.43 6.16 12.60
C THR A 99 -2.46 7.26 12.77
N SER A 100 -3.40 7.38 11.84
CA SER A 100 -4.54 8.27 11.95
C SER A 100 -5.69 7.68 11.14
N ALA A 101 -6.81 7.38 11.80
CA ALA A 101 -8.07 7.15 11.12
C ALA A 101 -8.60 8.52 10.68
N GLN A 102 -7.99 9.10 9.64
CA GLN A 102 -8.44 10.38 9.12
C GLN A 102 -9.85 10.16 8.57
N SER A 103 -10.83 10.76 9.26
CA SER A 103 -12.21 10.82 8.79
C SER A 103 -12.17 11.32 7.37
N ALA A 104 -12.72 10.51 6.45
CA ALA A 104 -12.74 10.71 5.01
C ALA A 104 -12.61 12.20 4.63
N GLN A 105 -11.48 12.56 4.04
CA GLN A 105 -11.27 13.90 3.50
C GLN A 105 -12.41 14.18 2.54
N ALA A 106 -13.31 15.08 2.93
CA ALA A 106 -14.45 15.47 2.13
C ALA A 106 -13.95 15.84 0.73
N PRO A 107 -14.58 15.34 -0.36
CA PRO A 107 -14.20 15.76 -1.69
C PRO A 107 -14.35 17.27 -1.77
N SER A 108 -13.23 17.97 -1.94
CA SER A 108 -13.21 19.39 -2.27
C SER A 108 -14.04 19.58 -3.52
N SER A 109 -15.28 20.01 -3.34
CA SER A 109 -16.18 20.40 -4.42
C SER A 109 -15.71 21.76 -4.93
N ALA A 110 -14.60 21.77 -5.66
CA ALA A 110 -14.14 22.93 -6.39
C ALA A 110 -14.76 22.86 -7.79
N GLY A 111 -15.88 23.57 -7.98
CA GLY A 111 -16.41 23.86 -9.31
C GLY A 111 -17.92 23.72 -9.46
N SER A 112 -18.73 24.43 -8.67
CA SER A 112 -20.05 24.80 -9.16
C SER A 112 -19.86 25.73 -10.38
N PRO A 113 -20.41 25.43 -11.57
CA PRO A 113 -20.34 26.35 -12.70
C PRO A 113 -21.14 27.61 -12.35
N SER A 114 -20.44 28.73 -12.24
CA SER A 114 -21.06 30.03 -12.06
C SER A 114 -21.71 30.45 -13.39
N GLN A 115 -23.04 30.48 -13.39
CA GLN A 115 -23.89 31.46 -14.07
C GLN A 115 -24.18 31.32 -15.58
N ALA A 116 -25.44 31.04 -15.93
CA ALA A 116 -26.17 31.60 -17.10
C ALA A 116 -27.68 31.26 -17.00
N PRO A 117 -28.61 32.02 -17.61
CA PRO A 117 -28.72 33.46 -17.82
C PRO A 117 -29.97 34.06 -17.09
N LYS A 118 -30.03 35.38 -16.93
CA LYS A 118 -31.22 36.08 -16.43
C LYS A 118 -32.24 36.22 -17.58
N PRO A 119 -33.51 35.83 -17.44
CA PRO A 119 -34.56 36.31 -18.34
C PRO A 119 -35.00 37.69 -17.84
N SER A 120 -34.93 38.71 -18.69
CA SER A 120 -35.64 39.96 -18.43
C SER A 120 -36.53 40.27 -19.62
N ASP A 121 -37.80 39.96 -19.42
CA ASP A 121 -38.93 40.31 -20.26
C ASP A 121 -39.50 41.64 -19.71
N ARG A 122 -39.23 42.75 -20.42
CA ARG A 122 -40.08 43.95 -20.50
C ARG A 122 -39.49 45.03 -21.39
#